data_AF-A0A3L7WA46-F1
#
_entry.id   AF-A0A3L7WA46-F1
#
_cell.length_a   1.000
_cell.length_b   1.000
_cell.length_c   1.000
_cell.angle_alpha   90.00
_cell.angle_beta   90.00
_cell.angle_gamma   90.00
#
_symmetry.space_group_name_H-M   'P 1'
#
loop_
_entity.id
_entity.type
_entity.pdbx_description
1 polymer ?
#
loop_
_entity_poly.entity_id
_entity_poly.type
_entity_poly.pdbx_seq_one_letter_code
_entity_poly.pdbx_strand_id
1 'polypeptide(L)'
;MTTRTYKNDNIEVHWDSSRCVHVAACIRALPDVFNPLDRPWIHLDRADADTVAAAIEHCPTGALRYTRPDGSTELASNPTTIVLVEDGPLVVRGDLHLTDANGETIIRESRLALCRCGGSENRPYCDGTHRRIGFRSTTIPIDSITRDNATNPTDIEPPQTASFDPNAAPLPLPNAED
;
A
#
# COMPACT_ATOMS: atom_id res chain seq x y z
N MET A 1 15.49 -5.08 -7.45
CA MET A 1 15.27 -5.42 -6.03
C MET A 1 15.50 -4.17 -5.19
N THR A 2 14.43 -3.56 -4.67
CA THR A 2 14.46 -2.33 -3.84
C THR A 2 14.53 -2.62 -2.34
N THR A 3 14.50 -3.89 -1.96
CA THR A 3 14.52 -4.34 -0.56
C THR A 3 15.95 -4.42 -0.03
N ARG A 4 16.18 -3.84 1.15
CA ARG A 4 17.41 -3.95 1.94
C ARG A 4 17.11 -4.58 3.29
N THR A 5 18.07 -5.36 3.79
CA THR A 5 17.97 -6.02 5.09
C THR A 5 19.06 -5.52 6.02
N TYR A 6 18.70 -5.28 7.28
CA TYR A 6 19.59 -4.91 8.39
C TYR A 6 19.36 -5.91 9.50
N LYS A 7 20.40 -6.47 10.12
CA LYS A 7 20.23 -7.50 11.15
C LYS A 7 21.24 -7.38 12.29
N ASN A 8 20.80 -7.78 13.47
CA ASN A 8 21.64 -8.11 14.62
C ASN A 8 21.15 -9.45 15.23
N ASP A 9 21.64 -9.81 16.41
CA ASP A 9 21.29 -11.09 17.05
C ASP A 9 19.83 -11.20 17.50
N ASN A 10 19.11 -10.08 17.59
CA ASN A 10 17.76 -10.03 18.18
C ASN A 10 16.66 -9.69 17.17
N ILE A 11 16.99 -9.03 16.05
CA ILE A 11 16.02 -8.59 15.05
C ILE A 11 16.64 -8.47 13.66
N GLU A 12 15.87 -8.86 12.65
CA GLU A 12 16.15 -8.60 11.23
C GLU A 12 15.09 -7.65 10.68
N VAL A 13 15.52 -6.47 10.23
CA VAL A 13 14.68 -5.40 9.68
C VAL A 13 14.78 -5.39 8.17
N HIS A 14 13.63 -5.47 7.50
CA HIS A 14 13.48 -5.40 6.06
C HIS A 14 12.90 -4.05 5.66
N TRP A 15 13.58 -3.36 4.75
CA TRP A 15 13.13 -2.09 4.19
C TRP A 15 12.94 -2.21 2.68
N ASP A 16 11.72 -2.07 2.21
CA ASP A 16 11.39 -1.97 0.79
C ASP A 16 11.18 -0.50 0.40
N SER A 17 12.15 0.07 -0.31
CA SER A 17 12.09 1.47 -0.71
C SER A 17 10.96 1.76 -1.72
N SER A 18 10.47 0.76 -2.46
CA SER A 18 9.38 0.95 -3.43
C SER A 18 8.03 1.22 -2.77
N ARG A 19 7.87 0.80 -1.51
CA ARG A 19 6.65 0.99 -0.71
C ARG A 19 6.74 2.19 0.24
N CYS A 20 7.91 2.83 0.34
CA CYS A 20 8.12 3.92 1.29
C CYS A 20 7.63 5.26 0.72
N VAL A 21 6.55 5.80 1.29
CA VAL A 21 6.02 7.14 0.89
C VAL A 21 6.60 8.30 1.71
N HIS A 22 7.69 8.04 2.43
CA HIS A 22 8.49 9.05 3.16
C HIS A 22 7.68 9.97 4.10
N VAL A 23 6.66 9.45 4.78
CA VAL A 23 5.89 10.18 5.82
C VAL A 23 6.66 10.38 7.14
N ALA A 24 7.92 9.94 7.19
CA ALA A 24 8.82 10.06 8.33
C ALA A 24 8.29 9.45 9.66
N ALA A 25 7.40 8.46 9.59
CA ALA A 25 6.85 7.82 10.80
C ALA A 25 7.93 7.11 11.62
N CYS A 26 8.84 6.37 10.97
CA CYS A 26 9.95 5.69 11.63
C CYS A 26 10.96 6.67 12.26
N ILE A 27 11.33 7.72 11.53
CA ILE A 27 12.27 8.75 12.01
C ILE A 27 11.69 9.47 13.24
N ARG A 28 10.39 9.79 13.22
CA ARG A 28 9.73 10.43 14.36
C ARG A 28 9.56 9.48 15.55
N ALA A 29 9.36 8.19 15.29
CA ALA A 29 9.20 7.19 16.35
C ALA A 29 10.53 6.86 17.04
N LEU A 30 11.63 6.78 16.30
CA LEU A 30 12.93 6.35 16.84
C LEU A 30 14.11 6.94 16.03
N PRO A 31 14.41 8.24 16.19
CA PRO A 31 15.38 8.96 15.34
C PRO A 31 16.82 8.47 15.51
N ASP A 32 17.18 7.95 16.69
CA ASP A 32 18.52 7.41 16.92
C ASP A 32 18.76 6.17 16.06
N VAL A 33 17.74 5.34 15.84
CA VAL A 33 17.81 4.14 14.99
C VAL A 33 17.61 4.48 13.51
N PHE A 34 16.61 5.31 13.18
CA PHE A 34 16.26 5.65 11.79
C PHE A 34 16.71 7.08 11.44
N ASN A 35 17.90 7.21 10.90
CA ASN A 35 18.48 8.51 10.54
C ASN A 35 18.83 8.60 9.04
N PRO A 36 18.07 9.36 8.22
CA PRO A 36 18.32 9.46 6.78
C PRO A 36 19.63 10.18 6.42
N LEU A 37 20.27 10.85 7.39
CA LEU A 37 21.57 11.50 7.21
C LEU A 37 22.74 10.52 7.36
N ASP A 38 22.54 9.41 8.07
CA ASP A 38 23.59 8.43 8.34
C ASP A 38 23.67 7.36 7.23
N ARG A 39 24.83 6.71 7.11
CA ARG A 39 25.05 5.56 6.24
C ARG A 39 25.78 4.46 7.03
N PRO A 40 25.14 3.29 7.32
CA PRO A 40 23.74 2.96 7.03
C PRO A 40 22.75 3.91 7.74
N TRP A 41 21.52 4.02 7.24
CA TRP A 41 20.50 4.89 7.84
C TRP A 41 19.65 4.19 8.93
N ILE A 42 19.88 2.89 9.14
CA ILE A 42 19.25 2.07 10.19
C ILE A 42 20.35 1.52 11.10
N HIS A 43 20.29 1.85 12.39
CA HIS A 43 21.26 1.49 13.42
C HIS A 43 20.63 0.63 14.51
N LEU A 44 20.65 -0.70 14.32
CA LEU A 44 19.98 -1.67 15.22
C LEU A 44 20.68 -1.84 16.58
N ASP A 45 21.82 -1.20 16.79
CA ASP A 45 22.60 -1.19 18.03
C ASP A 45 22.19 -0.04 18.97
N ARG A 46 21.38 0.91 18.49
CA ARG A 46 20.98 2.11 19.26
C ARG A 46 19.68 1.95 20.06
N ALA A 47 19.01 0.81 19.96
CA ALA A 47 17.84 0.46 20.77
C ALA A 47 17.68 -1.07 20.85
N ASP A 48 16.93 -1.55 21.84
CA ASP A 48 16.54 -2.96 21.94
C ASP A 48 15.51 -3.35 20.85
N ALA A 49 15.37 -4.65 20.62
CA ALA A 49 14.51 -5.19 19.56
C ALA A 49 13.02 -4.85 19.72
N ASP A 50 12.53 -4.67 20.96
CA ASP A 50 11.13 -4.30 21.24
C ASP A 50 10.87 -2.85 20.85
N THR A 51 11.77 -1.95 21.25
CA THR A 51 11.72 -0.54 20.85
C THR A 51 11.82 -0.38 19.33
N VAL A 52 12.70 -1.13 18.65
CA VAL A 52 12.82 -1.10 17.18
C VAL A 52 11.54 -1.63 16.51
N ALA A 53 11.00 -2.75 16.98
CA ALA A 53 9.76 -3.32 16.43
C ALA A 53 8.58 -2.35 16.56
N ALA A 54 8.38 -1.77 17.75
CA ALA A 54 7.33 -0.79 17.99
C ALA A 54 7.47 0.43 17.06
N ALA A 55 8.69 0.92 16.82
CA ALA A 55 8.92 2.01 15.87
C ALA A 55 8.59 1.62 14.42
N ILE A 56 8.92 0.40 14.00
CA ILE A 56 8.57 -0.13 12.67
C ILE A 56 7.06 -0.20 12.49
N GLU A 57 6.30 -0.54 13.53
CA GLU A 57 4.83 -0.65 13.49
C GLU A 57 4.08 0.68 13.21
N HIS A 58 4.78 1.80 13.35
CA HIS A 58 4.27 3.10 12.95
C HIS A 58 4.32 3.35 11.44
N CYS A 59 5.04 2.52 10.66
CA CYS A 59 5.14 2.64 9.21
C CYS A 59 3.80 2.31 8.54
N PRO A 60 3.02 3.27 8.00
CA PRO A 60 1.66 2.96 7.53
C PRO A 60 1.62 2.10 6.26
N THR A 61 2.72 2.00 5.52
CA THR A 61 2.76 1.31 4.22
C THR A 61 3.26 -0.13 4.27
N GLY A 62 3.81 -0.55 5.43
CA GLY A 62 4.54 -1.81 5.55
C GLY A 62 5.87 -1.83 4.76
N ALA A 63 6.41 -0.66 4.41
CA ALA A 63 7.73 -0.54 3.79
C ALA A 63 8.85 -1.00 4.73
N LEU A 64 8.70 -0.76 6.03
CA LEU A 64 9.51 -1.39 7.06
C LEU A 64 8.75 -2.58 7.62
N ARG A 65 9.45 -3.70 7.78
CA ARG A 65 8.99 -4.94 8.42
C ARG A 65 10.14 -5.51 9.24
N TYR A 66 9.85 -6.47 10.10
CA TYR A 66 10.88 -7.18 10.84
C TYR A 66 10.54 -8.66 10.99
N THR A 67 11.58 -9.45 11.27
CA THR A 67 11.48 -10.82 11.76
C THR A 67 12.34 -10.95 13.01
N ARG A 68 11.99 -11.89 13.88
CA ARG A 68 12.69 -12.16 15.14
C ARG A 68 13.09 -13.62 15.25
N PRO A 69 14.22 -13.94 15.92
CA PRO A 69 14.67 -15.32 16.10
C PRO A 69 13.69 -16.19 16.90
N ASP A 70 12.90 -15.59 17.80
CA ASP A 70 11.86 -16.26 18.58
C ASP A 70 10.59 -16.58 17.77
N GLY A 71 10.55 -16.19 16.49
CA GLY A 71 9.41 -16.35 15.61
C GLY A 71 8.29 -15.35 15.82
N SER A 72 8.44 -14.38 16.74
CA SER A 72 7.44 -13.34 16.93
C SER A 72 7.40 -12.41 15.72
N THR A 73 6.19 -12.16 15.25
CA THR A 73 5.91 -11.25 14.13
C THR A 73 5.01 -10.13 14.60
N GLU A 74 4.86 -9.11 13.78
CA GLU A 74 3.83 -8.12 14.00
C GLU A 74 2.45 -8.77 14.08
N LEU A 75 1.65 -8.32 15.04
CA LEU A 75 0.28 -8.75 15.20
C LEU A 75 -0.64 -7.98 14.24
N ALA A 76 -1.44 -8.72 13.47
CA ALA A 76 -2.50 -8.14 12.66
C ALA A 76 -3.52 -7.40 13.54
N SER A 77 -3.92 -6.19 13.13
CA SER A 77 -4.96 -5.44 13.84
C SER A 77 -6.32 -6.12 13.73
N ASN A 78 -7.11 -6.11 14.81
CA ASN A 78 -8.48 -6.60 14.83
C ASN A 78 -9.34 -5.60 15.65
N PRO A 79 -10.39 -4.98 15.07
CA PRO A 79 -10.91 -5.20 13.72
C PRO A 79 -9.94 -4.74 12.61
N THR A 80 -10.09 -5.31 11.43
CA THR A 80 -9.47 -4.76 10.21
C THR A 80 -10.03 -3.35 9.99
N THR A 81 -9.15 -2.36 9.89
CA THR A 81 -9.51 -0.96 9.65
C THR A 81 -9.04 -0.48 8.29
N ILE A 82 -9.87 0.32 7.64
CA ILE A 82 -9.51 1.04 6.42
C ILE A 82 -9.71 2.53 6.70
N VAL A 83 -8.63 3.30 6.58
CA VAL A 83 -8.65 4.75 6.77
C VAL A 83 -8.44 5.43 5.42
N LEU A 84 -9.39 6.30 5.06
CA LEU A 84 -9.23 7.20 3.93
C LEU A 84 -8.35 8.36 4.37
N VAL A 85 -7.13 8.43 3.84
CA VAL A 85 -6.31 9.62 4.00
C VAL A 85 -6.85 10.68 3.04
N GLU A 86 -7.18 11.86 3.57
CA GLU A 86 -7.58 13.02 2.75
C GLU A 86 -6.56 13.25 1.64
N ASP A 87 -7.05 13.38 0.40
CA ASP A 87 -6.21 13.54 -0.80
C ASP A 87 -5.13 12.46 -0.99
N GLY A 88 -5.27 11.33 -0.29
CA GLY A 88 -4.23 10.33 -0.13
C GLY A 88 -4.72 8.89 -0.31
N PRO A 89 -3.89 7.91 0.10
CA PRO A 89 -4.17 6.50 -0.08
C PRO A 89 -5.28 5.97 0.84
N LEU A 90 -5.67 4.73 0.59
CA LEU A 90 -6.36 3.89 1.57
C LEU A 90 -5.32 3.22 2.46
N VAL A 91 -5.28 3.57 3.74
CA VAL A 91 -4.41 2.88 4.71
C VAL A 91 -5.22 1.75 5.34
N VAL A 92 -4.78 0.52 5.08
CA VAL A 92 -5.43 -0.70 5.57
C VAL A 92 -4.55 -1.31 6.66
N ARG A 93 -5.14 -1.72 7.78
CA ARG A 93 -4.49 -2.48 8.85
C ARG A 93 -5.37 -3.68 9.21
N GLY A 94 -4.81 -4.88 9.26
CA GLY A 94 -5.55 -6.13 9.50
C GLY A 94 -4.73 -7.38 9.15
N ASP A 95 -5.38 -8.54 9.06
CA ASP A 95 -4.77 -9.73 8.44
C ASP A 95 -5.04 -9.66 6.92
N LEU A 96 -4.07 -9.14 6.16
CA LEU A 96 -4.26 -8.80 4.75
C LEU A 96 -3.59 -9.83 3.86
N HIS A 97 -4.35 -10.33 2.89
CA HIS A 97 -3.90 -11.30 1.91
C HIS A 97 -4.09 -10.65 0.53
N LEU A 98 -2.99 -10.32 -0.14
CA LEU A 98 -3.02 -9.78 -1.49
C LEU A 98 -2.92 -10.95 -2.47
N THR A 99 -4.00 -11.22 -3.20
CA THR A 99 -4.07 -12.32 -4.16
C THR A 99 -3.91 -11.85 -5.60
N ASP A 100 -3.46 -12.73 -6.48
CA ASP A 100 -3.49 -12.53 -7.92
C ASP A 100 -4.90 -12.77 -8.51
N ALA A 101 -5.03 -12.68 -9.84
CA ALA A 101 -6.29 -12.92 -10.54
C ALA A 101 -6.78 -14.38 -10.45
N ASN A 102 -5.90 -15.32 -10.11
CA ASN A 102 -6.22 -16.74 -9.93
C ASN A 102 -6.61 -17.08 -8.48
N GLY A 103 -6.53 -16.09 -7.57
CA GLY A 103 -6.79 -16.29 -6.13
C GLY A 103 -5.57 -16.79 -5.34
N GLU A 104 -4.38 -16.87 -5.95
CA GLU A 104 -3.16 -17.23 -5.25
C GLU A 104 -2.67 -16.05 -4.41
N THR A 105 -2.38 -16.28 -3.13
CA THR A 105 -1.84 -15.23 -2.26
C THR A 105 -0.41 -14.91 -2.65
N ILE A 106 -0.21 -13.70 -3.17
CA ILE A 106 1.10 -13.16 -3.53
C ILE A 106 1.82 -12.70 -2.25
N ILE A 107 1.11 -12.01 -1.34
CA ILE A 107 1.72 -11.40 -0.15
C ILE A 107 0.73 -11.43 1.03
N ARG A 108 1.23 -11.74 2.22
CA ARG A 108 0.53 -11.56 3.49
C ARG A 108 1.13 -10.39 4.28
N GLU A 109 0.30 -9.46 4.71
CA GLU A 109 0.71 -8.22 5.37
C GLU A 109 -0.21 -7.86 6.54
N SER A 110 0.34 -7.15 7.51
CA SER A 110 -0.39 -6.54 8.63
C SER A 110 -0.98 -5.17 8.27
N ARG A 111 -0.36 -4.49 7.31
CA ARG A 111 -0.67 -3.10 6.93
C ARG A 111 -0.21 -2.74 5.53
N LEU A 112 -1.02 -1.98 4.83
CA LEU A 112 -0.78 -1.52 3.46
C LEU A 112 -1.27 -0.10 3.26
N ALA A 113 -0.61 0.64 2.37
CA ALA A 113 -1.15 1.86 1.80
C ALA A 113 -1.45 1.61 0.32
N LEU A 114 -2.73 1.55 -0.04
CA LEU A 114 -3.19 1.25 -1.39
C LEU A 114 -3.47 2.53 -2.17
N CYS A 115 -3.17 2.50 -3.47
CA CYS A 115 -3.42 3.62 -4.37
C CYS A 115 -4.93 3.88 -4.48
N ARG A 116 -5.32 5.12 -4.19
CA ARG A 116 -6.70 5.61 -4.37
C ARG A 116 -6.84 6.57 -5.56
N CYS A 117 -5.75 7.25 -5.93
CA CYS A 117 -5.75 8.30 -6.95
C CYS A 117 -5.67 7.80 -8.40
N GLY A 118 -5.49 6.50 -8.61
CA GLY A 118 -5.25 5.91 -9.93
C GLY A 118 -3.87 6.18 -10.54
N GLY A 119 -3.09 7.16 -10.04
CA GLY A 119 -1.84 7.59 -10.67
C GLY A 119 -0.56 6.82 -10.31
N SER A 120 -0.58 5.90 -9.33
CA SER A 120 0.65 5.20 -8.92
C SER A 120 1.27 4.36 -10.04
N GLU A 121 2.60 4.34 -10.08
CA GLU A 121 3.44 3.50 -10.95
C GLU A 121 3.79 2.16 -10.27
N ASN A 122 3.56 2.04 -8.95
CA ASN A 122 3.77 0.83 -8.15
C ASN A 122 2.44 0.20 -7.68
N ARG A 123 1.43 0.15 -8.55
CA ARG A 123 0.11 -0.40 -8.21
C ARG A 123 0.24 -1.87 -7.75
N PRO A 124 -0.54 -2.31 -6.75
CA PRO A 124 -1.66 -1.62 -6.11
C PRO A 124 -1.26 -0.64 -4.99
N TYR A 125 0.03 -0.49 -4.70
CA TYR A 125 0.52 0.34 -3.61
C TYR A 125 0.45 1.83 -3.94
N CYS A 126 0.41 2.66 -2.90
CA CYS A 126 0.63 4.08 -3.04
C CYS A 126 2.14 4.37 -3.03
N ASP A 127 2.61 5.12 -4.03
CA ASP A 127 3.99 5.62 -4.15
C ASP A 127 4.12 7.13 -3.90
N GLY A 128 3.02 7.80 -3.53
CA GLY A 128 2.98 9.25 -3.31
C GLY A 128 2.58 10.08 -4.54
N THR A 129 2.34 9.47 -5.70
CA THR A 129 1.96 10.18 -6.94
C THR A 129 0.72 11.08 -6.78
N HIS A 130 -0.20 10.74 -5.86
CA HIS A 130 -1.37 11.56 -5.54
C HIS A 130 -1.01 13.04 -5.25
N ARG A 131 0.12 13.30 -4.59
CA ARG A 131 0.59 14.67 -4.31
C ARG A 131 1.03 15.40 -5.57
N ARG A 132 1.72 14.69 -6.47
CA ARG A 132 2.26 15.22 -7.73
C ARG A 132 1.15 15.57 -8.72
N ILE A 133 0.11 14.74 -8.80
CA ILE A 133 -1.02 14.95 -9.71
C ILE A 133 -2.15 15.80 -9.11
N GLY A 134 -2.00 16.27 -7.86
CA GLY A 134 -2.99 17.09 -7.18
C GLY A 134 -4.33 16.38 -6.97
N PHE A 135 -4.31 15.06 -6.69
CA PHE A 135 -5.52 14.30 -6.42
C PHE A 135 -6.28 14.93 -5.24
N ARG A 136 -7.57 15.19 -5.42
CA ARG A 136 -8.46 15.72 -4.38
C ARG A 136 -9.60 14.76 -4.13
N SER A 137 -9.80 14.41 -2.87
CA SER A 137 -10.96 13.65 -2.44
C SER A 137 -11.14 13.85 -0.94
N THR A 138 -12.10 14.73 -0.64
CA THR A 138 -12.64 14.93 0.70
C THR A 138 -13.47 13.73 1.11
N THR A 139 -13.42 13.37 2.38
CA THR A 139 -14.36 12.41 2.97
C THR A 139 -15.76 12.99 2.88
N ILE A 140 -16.54 12.54 1.89
CA ILE A 140 -17.94 12.91 1.77
C ILE A 140 -18.71 12.17 2.87
N PRO A 141 -19.48 12.87 3.73
CA PRO A 141 -20.40 12.22 4.66
C PRO A 141 -21.33 11.26 3.90
N ILE A 142 -21.47 10.01 4.35
CA ILE A 142 -22.24 8.97 3.64
C ILE A 142 -23.70 9.38 3.40
N ASP A 143 -24.26 10.21 4.29
CA ASP A 143 -25.60 10.80 4.19
C ASP A 143 -25.75 11.83 3.05
N SER A 144 -24.66 12.33 2.51
CA SER A 144 -24.65 13.27 1.37
C SER A 144 -24.48 12.61 0.00
N ILE A 145 -24.36 11.28 -0.05
CA ILE A 145 -24.42 10.51 -1.30
C ILE A 145 -25.90 10.33 -1.68
N THR A 146 -26.48 11.30 -2.41
CA THR A 146 -27.78 11.05 -3.05
C THR A 146 -27.56 10.05 -4.18
N ARG A 147 -28.27 8.91 -4.13
CA ARG A 147 -28.14 7.81 -5.11
C ARG A 147 -28.86 8.15 -6.41
N ASP A 148 -28.61 9.32 -6.97
CA ASP A 148 -29.48 9.81 -8.04
C ASP A 148 -29.03 9.30 -9.42
N ASN A 149 -27.94 8.51 -9.53
CA ASN A 149 -27.56 7.83 -10.78
C ASN A 149 -26.43 6.77 -10.69
N ALA A 150 -26.21 6.14 -9.54
CA ALA A 150 -25.27 5.01 -9.48
C ALA A 150 -26.01 3.71 -9.83
N THR A 151 -25.82 3.19 -11.04
CA THR A 151 -26.07 1.76 -11.31
C THR A 151 -25.33 0.96 -10.24
N ASN A 152 -26.04 0.13 -9.49
CA ASN A 152 -25.45 -0.66 -8.43
C ASN A 152 -24.31 -1.51 -9.06
N PRO A 153 -23.11 -1.61 -8.47
CA PRO A 153 -22.03 -2.42 -9.04
C PRO A 153 -22.41 -3.90 -9.26
N THR A 154 -23.43 -4.38 -8.53
CA THR A 154 -24.03 -5.71 -8.69
C THR A 154 -24.99 -5.83 -9.88
N ASP A 155 -25.40 -4.71 -10.48
CA ASP A 155 -26.29 -4.66 -11.65
C ASP A 155 -25.51 -4.61 -12.97
N ILE A 156 -24.17 -4.59 -12.90
CA ILE A 156 -23.32 -4.83 -14.07
C ILE A 156 -23.39 -6.33 -14.35
N GLU A 157 -24.28 -6.73 -15.26
CA GLU A 157 -24.26 -8.07 -15.85
C GLU A 157 -22.83 -8.34 -16.35
N PRO A 158 -22.24 -9.52 -16.06
CA PRO A 158 -20.97 -9.91 -16.66
C PRO A 158 -21.07 -9.69 -18.17
N PRO A 159 -20.02 -9.22 -18.86
CA PRO A 159 -20.08 -9.04 -20.30
C PRO A 159 -20.57 -10.36 -20.89
N GLN A 160 -21.79 -10.34 -21.46
CA GLN A 160 -22.34 -11.48 -22.16
C GLN A 160 -21.27 -11.85 -23.17
N THR A 161 -20.80 -13.10 -23.12
CA THR A 161 -19.69 -13.59 -23.92
C THR A 161 -19.91 -13.12 -25.35
N ALA A 162 -19.23 -12.05 -25.75
CA ALA A 162 -19.22 -11.63 -27.13
C ALA A 162 -18.56 -12.81 -27.82
N SER A 163 -19.36 -13.54 -28.61
CA SER A 163 -18.83 -14.57 -29.49
C SER A 163 -17.70 -13.90 -30.26
N PHE A 164 -16.48 -14.35 -30.01
CA PHE A 164 -15.31 -13.87 -30.73
C PHE A 164 -15.57 -14.24 -32.19
N ASP A 165 -15.98 -13.26 -33.01
CA ASP A 165 -16.08 -13.44 -34.44
C ASP A 165 -14.66 -13.26 -34.99
N PRO A 166 -13.96 -14.33 -35.39
CA PRO A 166 -12.59 -14.24 -35.91
C PRO A 166 -12.52 -13.47 -37.25
N ASN A 167 -13.66 -13.14 -37.86
CA ASN A 167 -13.76 -12.34 -39.08
C ASN A 167 -14.26 -10.91 -38.83
N ALA A 168 -14.45 -10.48 -37.59
CA ALA A 168 -14.83 -9.10 -37.30
C ALA A 168 -13.75 -8.13 -37.82
N ALA A 169 -14.17 -7.22 -38.70
CA ALA A 169 -13.28 -6.20 -39.23
C ALA A 169 -12.72 -5.35 -38.08
N PRO A 170 -11.41 -4.98 -38.12
CA PRO A 170 -10.82 -4.11 -37.11
C PRO A 170 -11.62 -2.81 -37.00
N LEU A 171 -11.92 -2.38 -35.76
CA LEU A 171 -12.54 -1.09 -35.54
C LEU A 171 -11.64 0.02 -36.12
N PRO A 172 -12.21 1.00 -36.84
CA PRO A 172 -11.44 2.10 -37.37
C PRO A 172 -10.78 2.88 -36.23
N LEU A 173 -9.49 3.16 -36.38
CA LEU A 173 -8.75 3.99 -35.42
C LEU A 173 -9.42 5.37 -35.34
N PRO A 174 -9.59 5.94 -34.13
CA PRO A 174 -10.12 7.30 -34.01
C PRO A 174 -9.16 8.27 -34.71
N ASN A 175 -9.72 9.08 -35.60
CA ASN A 175 -8.99 10.08 -36.36
C ASN A 175 -8.21 10.99 -35.39
N ALA A 176 -6.90 11.10 -35.61
CA ALA A 176 -6.11 12.18 -35.04
C ALA A 176 -6.51 13.47 -35.77
N GLU A 177 -7.26 14.33 -35.10
CA GLU A 177 -7.47 15.70 -35.58
C GLU A 177 -6.25 16.54 -35.18
N ASP A 178 -5.74 17.30 -36.16
CA ASP A 178 -4.59 18.23 -36.10
C ASP A 178 -4.80 19.42 -35.14
#